data_AF-A0A6N7MDM4-F1
#
_entry.id   AF-A0A6N7MDM4-F1
#
_cell.length_a   1.000
_cell.length_b   1.000
_cell.length_c   1.000
_cell.angle_alpha   90.00
_cell.angle_beta   90.00
_cell.angle_gamma   90.00
#
_symmetry.space_group_name_H-M   'P 1'
#
loop_
_entity.id
_entity.type
_entity.pdbx_description
1 polymer ?
#
loop_
_entity_poly.entity_id
_entity_poly.type
_entity_poly.pdbx_seq_one_letter_code
_entity_poly.pdbx_strand_id
1 'polypeptide(L)'
;MSLQDWLDNKWLRKHQTSPQEIGNLLEIVKRDIKDANFWEVSADWRFGIAYNAALKLCTILLYAKGYRPERVLAHYRTIQALPLILGKDREGDINYLNACRIKRNKVEYDYTGGVTHLPSQISSNNE
;
A
#
# COMPACT_ATOMS: atom_id res chain seq x y z
N MET A 1 13.08 3.50 -20.20
CA MET A 1 11.64 3.83 -20.34
C MET A 1 11.34 5.10 -19.57
N SER A 2 10.34 5.86 -20.01
CA SER A 2 9.79 7.08 -19.40
C SER A 2 8.37 6.87 -18.85
N LEU A 3 7.81 7.84 -18.09
CA LEU A 3 6.40 7.79 -17.69
C LEU A 3 5.44 7.88 -18.89
N GLN A 4 5.86 8.55 -19.97
CA GLN A 4 5.09 8.58 -21.21
C GLN A 4 5.02 7.19 -21.85
N ASP A 5 6.14 6.45 -21.89
CA ASP A 5 6.14 5.07 -22.38
C ASP A 5 5.17 4.20 -21.57
N TRP A 6 5.08 4.42 -20.26
CA TRP A 6 4.15 3.69 -19.38
C TRP A 6 2.68 4.05 -19.62
N LEU A 7 2.40 5.30 -19.98
CA LEU A 7 1.06 5.73 -20.42
C LEU A 7 0.71 5.06 -21.75
N ASP A 8 1.62 5.04 -22.72
CA ASP A 8 1.42 4.46 -24.05
C ASP A 8 1.19 2.94 -23.97
N ASN A 9 1.88 2.28 -23.03
CA ASN A 9 1.66 0.85 -22.70
C ASN A 9 0.40 0.58 -21.86
N LYS A 10 -0.42 1.60 -21.56
CA LYS A 10 -1.65 1.50 -20.74
C LYS A 10 -1.40 0.96 -19.32
N TRP A 11 -0.20 1.16 -18.80
CA TRP A 11 0.11 0.85 -17.40
C TRP A 11 -0.26 2.01 -16.48
N LEU A 12 -0.18 3.23 -17.00
CA LEU A 12 -0.65 4.45 -16.36
C LEU A 12 -1.82 5.05 -17.14
N ARG A 13 -2.51 5.99 -16.49
CA ARG A 13 -3.50 6.88 -17.12
C ARG A 13 -3.20 8.31 -16.73
N LYS A 14 -3.55 9.26 -17.61
CA LYS A 14 -3.50 10.68 -17.28
C LYS A 14 -4.37 10.95 -16.05
N HIS A 15 -3.87 11.80 -15.16
CA HIS A 15 -4.55 12.20 -13.94
C HIS A 15 -4.23 13.65 -13.64
N GLN A 16 -5.24 14.47 -13.46
CA GLN A 16 -5.05 15.83 -12.97
C GLN A 16 -5.42 15.83 -11.49
N THR A 17 -4.40 15.91 -10.63
CA THR A 17 -4.61 15.97 -9.19
C THR A 17 -4.97 17.38 -8.72
N SER A 18 -5.51 17.49 -7.51
CA SER A 18 -5.81 18.76 -6.84
C SER A 18 -5.08 18.85 -5.50
N PRO A 19 -4.85 20.07 -4.96
CA PRO A 19 -4.31 20.23 -3.61
C PRO A 19 -5.12 19.48 -2.54
N GLN A 20 -6.45 19.45 -2.69
CA GLN A 20 -7.33 18.71 -1.78
C GLN A 20 -7.08 17.20 -1.83
N GLU A 21 -6.92 16.62 -3.03
CA GLU A 21 -6.65 15.18 -3.19
C GLU A 21 -5.30 14.80 -2.57
N ILE A 22 -4.26 15.60 -2.81
CA ILE A 22 -2.94 15.40 -2.20
C ILE A 22 -3.02 15.56 -0.68
N GLY A 23 -3.73 16.58 -0.18
CA GLY A 23 -3.97 16.78 1.24
C GLY A 23 -4.65 15.57 1.89
N ASN A 24 -5.71 15.04 1.28
CA ASN A 24 -6.40 13.85 1.77
C ASN A 24 -5.46 12.63 1.84
N LEU A 25 -4.59 12.44 0.84
CA LEU A 25 -3.60 11.36 0.84
C LEU A 25 -2.57 11.55 1.96
N LEU A 26 -2.12 12.78 2.21
CA LEU A 26 -1.19 13.10 3.31
C LEU A 26 -1.84 12.87 4.69
N GLU A 27 -3.12 13.17 4.86
CA GLU A 27 -3.82 12.86 6.12
C GLU A 27 -3.92 11.34 6.36
N ILE A 28 -4.14 10.54 5.32
CA ILE A 28 -4.06 9.07 5.42
C ILE A 28 -2.66 8.64 5.85
N VAL A 29 -1.60 9.21 5.25
CA VAL A 29 -0.21 8.90 5.62
C VAL A 29 0.05 9.21 7.09
N LYS A 30 -0.36 10.40 7.57
CA LYS A 30 -0.18 10.80 8.98
C LYS A 30 -0.88 9.85 9.94
N ARG A 31 -2.15 9.52 9.66
CA ARG A 31 -2.93 8.56 10.44
C ARG A 31 -2.23 7.21 10.48
N ASP A 32 -1.86 6.67 9.32
CA ASP A 32 -1.28 5.33 9.24
C ASP A 32 0.10 5.26 9.93
N ILE A 33 0.93 6.29 9.83
CA ILE A 33 2.19 6.34 10.59
C ILE A 33 1.93 6.35 12.09
N LYS A 34 0.93 7.13 12.56
CA LYS A 34 0.54 7.12 13.97
C LYS A 34 0.06 5.73 14.39
N ASP A 35 -0.79 5.12 13.57
CA ASP A 35 -1.44 3.85 13.89
C ASP A 35 -0.44 2.68 13.93
N ALA A 36 0.51 2.67 12.99
CA ALA A 36 1.58 1.67 12.94
C ALA A 36 2.53 1.72 14.16
N ASN A 37 2.52 2.79 14.95
CA ASN A 37 3.32 2.92 16.16
C ASN A 37 2.60 2.44 17.44
N PHE A 38 1.30 2.12 17.39
CA PHE A 38 0.60 1.57 18.56
C PHE A 38 1.00 0.12 18.81
N TRP A 39 1.64 -0.13 19.95
CA TRP A 39 2.17 -1.44 20.32
C TRP A 39 1.09 -2.50 20.57
N GLU A 40 -0.14 -2.10 20.86
CA GLU A 40 -1.30 -2.99 21.03
C GLU A 40 -1.75 -3.62 19.70
N VAL A 41 -1.34 -3.04 18.57
CA VAL A 41 -1.60 -3.60 17.24
C VAL A 41 -0.54 -4.66 16.92
N SER A 42 -0.96 -5.82 16.40
CA SER A 42 -0.04 -6.90 16.04
C SER A 42 1.04 -6.42 15.07
N ALA A 43 2.22 -7.04 15.10
CA ALA A 43 3.33 -6.66 14.21
C ALA A 43 2.93 -6.73 12.72
N ASP A 44 2.11 -7.71 12.36
CA ASP A 44 1.60 -7.89 10.99
C ASP A 44 0.69 -6.74 10.56
N TRP A 45 -0.23 -6.33 11.44
CA TRP A 45 -1.10 -5.19 11.17
C TRP A 45 -0.32 -3.87 11.13
N ARG A 46 0.60 -3.65 12.07
CA ARG A 46 1.49 -2.47 12.05
C ARG A 46 2.29 -2.38 10.75
N PHE A 47 2.84 -3.51 10.30
CA PHE A 47 3.54 -3.58 9.02
C PHE A 47 2.62 -3.24 7.83
N GLY A 48 1.42 -3.80 7.79
CA GLY A 48 0.43 -3.51 6.75
C GLY A 48 0.03 -2.03 6.69
N ILE A 49 -0.17 -1.42 7.85
CA ILE A 49 -0.51 0.01 8.00
C ILE A 49 0.67 0.88 7.54
N ALA A 50 1.89 0.61 8.03
CA ALA A 50 3.09 1.34 7.62
C ALA A 50 3.34 1.25 6.10
N TYR A 51 3.14 0.07 5.52
CA TYR A 51 3.21 -0.12 4.07
C TYR A 51 2.15 0.70 3.32
N ASN A 52 0.92 0.80 3.83
CA ASN A 52 -0.10 1.64 3.20
C ASN A 52 0.30 3.12 3.21
N ALA A 53 0.87 3.62 4.31
CA ALA A 53 1.43 4.97 4.37
C ALA A 53 2.49 5.20 3.29
N ALA A 54 3.46 4.28 3.17
CA ALA A 54 4.49 4.35 2.14
C ALA A 54 3.91 4.33 0.72
N LEU A 55 2.93 3.46 0.45
CA LEU A 55 2.26 3.40 -0.86
C LEU A 55 1.51 4.70 -1.20
N LYS A 56 0.89 5.36 -0.22
CA LYS A 56 0.21 6.65 -0.42
C LYS A 56 1.19 7.76 -0.75
N LEU A 57 2.37 7.78 -0.12
CA LEU A 57 3.46 8.68 -0.50
C LEU A 57 3.93 8.44 -1.95
N CYS A 58 4.09 7.18 -2.36
CA CYS A 58 4.43 6.85 -3.75
C CYS A 58 3.33 7.32 -4.73
N THR A 59 2.06 7.20 -4.32
CA THR A 59 0.90 7.64 -5.10
C THR A 59 0.90 9.15 -5.30
N ILE A 60 1.18 9.92 -4.24
CA ILE A 60 1.30 11.38 -4.29
C ILE A 60 2.34 11.81 -5.34
N LEU A 61 3.52 11.17 -5.35
CA LEU A 61 4.58 11.47 -6.31
C LEU A 61 4.13 11.23 -7.75
N LEU A 62 3.45 10.12 -8.01
CA LEU A 62 2.93 9.79 -9.33
C LEU A 62 1.83 10.75 -9.78
N TYR A 63 0.92 11.12 -8.86
CA TYR A 63 -0.16 12.08 -9.10
C TYR A 63 0.38 13.47 -9.41
N ALA A 64 1.41 13.91 -8.68
CA ALA A 64 2.09 15.18 -8.92
C ALA A 64 2.79 15.23 -10.30
N LYS A 65 3.11 14.06 -10.89
CA LYS A 65 3.61 13.97 -12.27
C LYS A 65 2.50 13.90 -13.33
N GLY A 66 1.23 13.96 -12.94
CA GLY A 66 0.10 13.97 -13.87
C GLY A 66 -0.39 12.59 -14.28
N TYR A 67 -0.06 11.55 -13.50
CA TYR A 67 -0.40 10.17 -13.81
C TYR A 67 -1.02 9.46 -12.61
N ARG A 68 -1.79 8.40 -12.88
CA ARG A 68 -2.24 7.42 -11.89
C ARG A 68 -2.08 6.01 -12.44
N PRO A 69 -1.89 4.98 -11.58
CA PRO A 69 -1.78 3.62 -12.06
C PRO A 69 -3.11 3.12 -12.63
N GLU A 70 -3.03 2.23 -13.62
CA GLU A 70 -4.18 1.41 -14.01
C GLU A 70 -4.50 0.37 -12.91
N ARG A 71 -5.75 -0.12 -12.86
CA ARG A 71 -6.27 -0.96 -11.76
C ARG A 71 -5.47 -2.25 -11.57
N VAL A 72 -5.09 -2.90 -12.67
CA VAL A 72 -4.28 -4.12 -12.63
C VAL A 72 -2.88 -3.78 -12.16
N LEU A 73 -2.39 -4.50 -11.14
CA LEU A 73 -1.05 -4.30 -10.56
C LEU A 73 -0.79 -2.87 -10.06
N ALA A 74 -1.83 -2.17 -9.59
CA ALA A 74 -1.74 -0.76 -9.22
C ALA A 74 -0.62 -0.46 -8.21
N HIS A 75 -0.47 -1.28 -7.16
CA HIS A 75 0.59 -1.10 -6.15
C HIS A 75 1.99 -1.25 -6.75
N TYR A 76 2.18 -2.30 -7.55
CA TYR A 76 3.44 -2.55 -8.24
C TYR A 76 3.79 -1.37 -9.15
N ARG A 77 2.85 -0.93 -9.99
CA ARG A 77 3.06 0.17 -10.93
C ARG A 77 3.35 1.50 -10.23
N THR A 78 2.70 1.75 -9.09
CA THR A 78 2.95 2.95 -8.28
C THR A 78 4.39 2.98 -7.75
N ILE A 79 4.87 1.86 -7.20
CA ILE A 79 6.22 1.75 -6.64
C ILE A 79 7.28 1.79 -7.75
N GLN A 80 7.07 1.02 -8.83
CA GLN A 80 8.05 0.88 -9.91
C GLN A 80 8.14 2.09 -10.84
N ALA A 81 7.19 3.02 -10.77
CA ALA A 81 7.29 4.31 -11.44
C ALA A 81 8.28 5.28 -10.75
N LEU A 82 8.61 5.06 -9.47
CA LEU A 82 9.42 6.01 -8.70
C LEU A 82 10.83 6.27 -9.22
N PRO A 83 11.60 5.31 -9.77
CA PRO A 83 12.90 5.61 -10.38
C PRO A 83 12.80 6.61 -11.54
N LEU A 84 11.64 6.64 -12.22
CA LEU A 84 11.37 7.58 -13.31
C LEU A 84 11.03 9.00 -12.80
N ILE A 85 10.75 9.13 -11.49
CA ILE A 85 10.34 10.37 -10.82
C ILE A 85 11.48 10.95 -9.99
N LEU A 86 12.12 10.11 -9.18
CA LEU A 86 13.11 10.50 -8.16
C LEU A 86 14.55 10.34 -8.65
N GLY A 87 14.79 9.52 -9.67
CA GLY A 87 16.13 9.17 -10.13
C GLY A 87 16.55 7.74 -9.74
N LYS A 88 17.63 7.28 -10.37
CA LYS A 88 18.16 5.91 -10.19
C LYS A 88 18.89 5.69 -8.86
N ASP A 89 19.33 6.77 -8.21
CA ASP A 89 19.93 6.74 -6.88
C ASP A 89 19.00 6.15 -5.80
N ARG A 90 17.68 6.13 -6.06
CA ARG A 90 16.66 5.59 -5.17
C ARG A 90 16.29 4.13 -5.42
N GLU A 91 17.01 3.42 -6.30
CA GLU A 91 16.69 2.03 -6.65
C GLU A 91 16.65 1.08 -5.44
N GLY A 92 17.52 1.29 -4.44
CA GLY A 92 17.49 0.55 -3.18
C GLY A 92 16.17 0.69 -2.42
N ASP A 93 15.64 1.91 -2.32
CA ASP A 93 14.36 2.19 -1.68
C ASP A 93 13.20 1.49 -2.41
N ILE A 94 13.26 1.44 -3.75
CA ILE A 94 12.23 0.81 -4.58
C ILE A 94 12.24 -0.71 -4.44
N ASN A 95 13.43 -1.30 -4.40
CA ASN A 95 13.58 -2.74 -4.16
C ASN A 95 13.05 -3.12 -2.79
N TYR A 96 13.36 -2.33 -1.76
CA TYR A 96 12.82 -2.51 -0.42
C TYR A 96 11.29 -2.42 -0.39
N LEU A 97 10.70 -1.36 -0.98
CA LEU A 97 9.25 -1.19 -1.03
C LEU A 97 8.54 -2.31 -1.82
N ASN A 98 9.15 -2.81 -2.90
CA ASN A 98 8.61 -3.93 -3.65
C ASN A 98 8.67 -5.24 -2.84
N ALA A 99 9.73 -5.48 -2.07
CA ALA A 99 9.79 -6.60 -1.13
C ALA A 99 8.70 -6.48 -0.05
N CYS A 100 8.46 -5.27 0.48
CA CYS A 100 7.37 -5.02 1.42
C CYS A 100 5.99 -5.32 0.82
N ARG A 101 5.74 -4.93 -0.45
CA ARG A 101 4.51 -5.24 -1.17
C ARG A 101 4.26 -6.75 -1.25
N ILE A 102 5.29 -7.52 -1.59
CA ILE A 102 5.20 -8.99 -1.68
C ILE A 102 4.91 -9.58 -0.30
N LYS A 103 5.63 -9.13 0.74
CA LYS A 103 5.41 -9.57 2.12
C LYS A 103 3.99 -9.27 2.60
N ARG A 104 3.47 -8.07 2.34
CA ARG A 104 2.10 -7.66 2.73
C ARG A 104 1.06 -8.56 2.08
N ASN A 105 1.20 -8.90 0.80
CA ASN A 105 0.29 -9.82 0.13
C ASN A 105 0.32 -11.19 0.80
N LYS A 106 1.50 -11.73 1.12
CA LYS A 106 1.62 -13.03 1.81
C LYS A 106 0.92 -13.04 3.17
N VAL A 107 1.16 -12.02 4.01
CA VAL A 107 0.55 -11.91 5.34
C VAL A 107 -0.99 -11.82 5.26
N GLU A 108 -1.53 -11.12 4.26
CA GLU A 108 -2.98 -11.01 4.07
C GLU A 108 -3.65 -12.33 3.63
N TYR A 109 -2.99 -13.12 2.79
CA TYR A 109 -3.55 -14.38 2.28
C TYR A 109 -3.30 -15.59 3.19
N ASP A 110 -2.14 -15.68 3.85
CA ASP A 110 -1.80 -16.79 4.75
C ASP A 110 -2.74 -16.84 5.98
N TYR A 111 -3.41 -15.74 6.33
CA TYR A 111 -4.35 -15.67 7.47
C TYR A 111 -5.80 -16.07 7.12
N THR A 112 -6.15 -16.26 5.83
CA THR A 112 -7.52 -16.61 5.40
C THR A 112 -7.90 -18.10 5.59
N GLY A 113 -7.13 -18.87 6.35
CA GLY A 113 -7.45 -20.27 6.70
C GLY A 113 -7.96 -20.50 8.13
N GLY A 114 -8.05 -19.45 8.97
CA GLY A 114 -8.10 -19.61 10.43
C GLY A 114 -9.39 -19.18 11.14
N VAL A 115 -10.53 -19.06 10.46
CA VAL A 115 -11.82 -18.83 11.15
C VAL A 115 -12.87 -19.81 10.65
N THR A 116 -12.77 -21.06 11.11
CA THR A 116 -13.98 -21.83 11.42
C THR A 116 -14.41 -21.40 12.82
N HIS A 117 -15.47 -20.60 12.91
CA HIS A 117 -16.23 -20.51 14.16
C HIS A 117 -16.85 -21.88 14.41
N LEU A 118 -16.15 -22.74 15.17
CA LEU A 118 -16.83 -23.78 15.91
C LEU A 118 -17.60 -23.06 17.02
N PRO A 119 -18.95 -23.15 17.07
CA PRO A 119 -19.68 -22.65 18.21
C PRO A 119 -19.21 -23.41 19.44
N SER A 120 -18.69 -22.68 20.41
CA SER A 120 -18.39 -23.17 21.76
C SER A 120 -19.63 -23.86 22.31
N GLN A 121 -19.54 -25.17 22.48
CA GLN A 121 -20.43 -25.95 23.32
C GLN A 121 -20.36 -25.37 24.73
N ILE A 122 -21.37 -24.59 25.12
CA ILE A 122 -21.60 -24.26 26.53
C ILE A 122 -22.28 -25.50 27.12
N SER A 123 -21.45 -26.38 27.68
CA SER A 123 -21.90 -27.28 28.75
C SER A 123 -21.91 -26.48 30.04
N SER A 124 -23.10 -26.21 30.56
CA SER A 124 -23.29 -25.86 31.96
C SER A 124 -24.52 -26.59 32.47
N ASN A 125 -24.26 -27.75 33.07
CA ASN A 125 -25.07 -28.26 34.16
C ASN A 125 -25.07 -27.22 35.29
N ASN A 126 -26.25 -26.82 35.78
CA ASN A 126 -26.56 -26.79 37.20
C ASN A 126 -28.03 -26.42 37.42
N GLU A 127 -28.62 -27.18 38.36
CA GLU A 127 -29.94 -27.10 39.02
C GLU A 127 -31.16 -27.66 38.27
#